data_AF-A0A0J6FXP2-F1
#
_entry.id   AF-A0A0J6FXP2-F1
#
_cell.length_a   1.000
_cell.length_b   1.000
_cell.length_c   1.000
_cell.angle_alpha   90.00
_cell.angle_beta   90.00
_cell.angle_gamma   90.00
#
_symmetry.space_group_name_H-M   'P 1'
#
loop_
_entity.id
_entity.type
_entity.pdbx_description
1 polymer ?
#
loop_
_entity_poly.entity_id
_entity_poly.type
_entity_poly.pdbx_seq_one_letter_code
_entity_poly.pdbx_strand_id
1 'polypeptide(L)'
;MAGKFLQRSAIIDVVKRGECANARQKRLGLTQHPLRFTPCGCSDPGCGGFYTVDTRSTLPTSADCTAALRADNQRRKARKRASGADRTE
;
A
#
# COMPACT_ATOMS: atom_id res chain seq x y z
N MET A 1 9.95 0.29 -29.07
CA MET A 1 8.69 1.04 -28.88
C MET A 1 8.52 1.32 -27.39
N ALA A 2 8.36 2.59 -27.01
CA ALA A 2 8.05 2.95 -25.63
C ALA A 2 6.77 2.21 -25.18
N GLY A 3 6.86 1.41 -24.11
CA GLY A 3 5.73 0.61 -23.62
C GLY A 3 4.49 1.46 -23.35
N LYS A 4 3.30 0.86 -23.38
CA LYS A 4 1.98 1.52 -23.24
C LYS A 4 1.91 2.53 -22.07
N PHE A 5 2.65 2.30 -20.99
CA PHE A 5 2.72 3.17 -19.81
C PHE A 5 3.54 4.45 -19.97
N LEU A 6 4.22 4.63 -21.10
CA LEU A 6 4.95 5.86 -21.43
C LEU A 6 4.11 6.84 -22.27
N GLN A 7 2.89 6.46 -22.65
CA GLN A 7 1.97 7.32 -23.40
C GLN A 7 1.15 8.20 -22.44
N ARG A 8 1.15 9.51 -22.67
CA ARG A 8 0.48 10.49 -21.81
C ARG A 8 -1.02 10.22 -21.63
N SER A 9 -1.71 9.81 -22.69
CA SER A 9 -3.14 9.47 -22.65
C SER A 9 -3.44 8.29 -21.72
N ALA A 10 -2.66 7.21 -21.82
CA ALA A 10 -2.78 6.05 -20.95
C ALA A 10 -2.51 6.40 -19.48
N ILE A 11 -1.52 7.26 -19.21
CA ILE A 11 -1.23 7.75 -17.85
C ILE A 11 -2.42 8.53 -17.29
N ILE A 12 -3.00 9.44 -18.08
CA ILE A 12 -4.16 10.25 -17.66
C ILE A 12 -5.37 9.36 -17.36
N ASP A 13 -5.64 8.35 -18.19
CA ASP A 13 -6.74 7.40 -17.97
C ASP A 13 -6.56 6.61 -16.66
N VAL A 14 -5.33 6.13 -16.39
CA VAL A 14 -5.02 5.43 -15.14
C VAL A 14 -5.26 6.34 -13.93
N VAL A 15 -4.77 7.59 -13.96
CA VAL A 15 -4.96 8.53 -12.85
C VAL A 15 -6.45 8.77 -12.58
N LYS A 16 -7.24 9.09 -13.62
CA LYS A 16 -8.69 9.32 -13.48
C LYS A 16 -9.42 8.10 -12.94
N ARG A 17 -9.07 6.90 -13.40
CA ARG A 17 -9.65 5.64 -12.88
C ARG A 17 -9.26 5.39 -11.42
N GLY A 18 -8.04 5.75 -11.02
CA GLY A 18 -7.59 5.70 -9.64
C GLY A 18 -8.39 6.63 -8.73
N GLU A 19 -8.67 7.85 -9.17
CA GLU A 19 -9.53 8.81 -8.45
C GLU A 19 -10.96 8.27 -8.27
N CYS A 20 -11.55 7.73 -9.34
CA CYS A 20 -12.87 7.09 -9.29
C CYS A 20 -12.89 5.89 -8.32
N ALA A 21 -11.84 5.05 -8.35
CA ALA A 21 -11.73 3.90 -7.46
C ALA A 21 -11.57 4.33 -5.99
N ASN A 22 -10.78 5.37 -5.72
CA ASN A 22 -10.67 5.99 -4.40
C ASN A 22 -12.01 6.52 -3.89
N ALA A 23 -12.76 7.23 -4.74
CA ALA A 23 -14.08 7.74 -4.37
C ALA A 23 -15.05 6.59 -4.05
N ARG A 24 -15.04 5.52 -4.85
CA ARG A 24 -15.84 4.32 -4.61
C ARG A 24 -15.46 3.62 -3.31
N GLN A 25 -14.17 3.45 -3.06
CA GLN A 25 -13.64 2.85 -1.83
C GLN A 25 -14.13 3.61 -0.59
N LYS A 26 -14.06 4.95 -0.61
CA LYS A 26 -14.54 5.80 0.49
C LYS A 26 -16.04 5.65 0.72
N ARG A 27 -16.86 5.64 -0.35
CA ARG A 27 -18.32 5.44 -0.26
C ARG A 27 -18.70 4.09 0.33
N LEU A 28 -17.88 3.07 0.10
CA LEU A 28 -18.09 1.72 0.64
C LEU A 28 -17.55 1.53 2.06
N GLY A 29 -16.91 2.54 2.65
CA GLY A 29 -16.27 2.42 3.97
C GLY A 29 -15.02 1.54 3.98
N LEU A 30 -14.48 1.17 2.81
CA LEU A 30 -13.36 0.24 2.66
C LEU A 30 -12.00 0.94 2.68
N THR A 31 -11.86 2.05 3.41
CA THR A 31 -10.65 2.90 3.40
C THR A 31 -9.41 2.18 3.92
N GLN A 32 -9.58 1.11 4.70
CA GLN A 32 -8.50 0.25 5.17
C GLN A 32 -8.08 -0.81 4.13
N HIS A 33 -8.83 -1.02 3.05
CA HIS A 33 -8.50 -2.02 2.04
C HIS A 33 -7.70 -1.38 0.90
N PRO A 34 -6.54 -1.94 0.50
CA PRO A 34 -5.71 -1.32 -0.52
C PRO A 34 -6.36 -1.39 -1.90
N LEU A 35 -6.15 -0.35 -2.71
CA LEU A 35 -6.43 -0.39 -4.14
C LEU A 35 -5.28 -1.05 -4.89
N ARG A 36 -5.62 -1.99 -5.77
CA ARG A 36 -4.67 -2.69 -6.65
C ARG A 36 -4.91 -2.27 -8.08
N PHE A 37 -3.85 -1.81 -8.72
CA PHE A 37 -3.85 -1.53 -10.15
C PHE A 37 -3.55 -2.80 -10.94
N THR A 38 -4.33 -3.05 -11.98
CA THR A 38 -4.12 -4.15 -12.93
C THR A 38 -4.08 -3.60 -14.35
N PRO A 39 -2.99 -3.82 -15.10
CA PRO A 39 -2.91 -3.38 -16.49
C PRO A 39 -3.86 -4.19 -17.37
N CYS A 40 -4.55 -3.53 -18.30
CA CYS A 40 -5.60 -4.16 -19.12
C CYS A 40 -5.06 -5.18 -20.13
N GLY A 41 -3.76 -5.13 -20.47
CA GLY A 41 -3.11 -6.04 -21.43
C GLY A 41 -3.54 -5.87 -22.90
N CYS A 42 -4.75 -5.34 -23.16
CA CYS A 42 -5.31 -5.16 -24.49
C CYS A 42 -4.46 -4.28 -25.41
N SER A 43 -4.55 -4.49 -26.72
CA SER A 43 -3.74 -3.81 -27.74
C SER A 43 -4.04 -2.31 -27.91
N ASP A 44 -5.07 -1.79 -27.24
CA ASP A 44 -5.45 -0.39 -27.29
C ASP A 44 -4.39 0.50 -26.59
N PRO A 45 -3.74 1.43 -27.30
CA PRO A 45 -2.74 2.33 -26.72
C PRO A 45 -3.33 3.37 -25.76
N GLY A 46 -4.64 3.60 -25.78
CA GLY A 46 -5.35 4.48 -24.84
C GLY A 46 -5.81 3.78 -23.56
N CYS A 47 -5.75 2.45 -23.50
CA CYS A 47 -6.26 1.69 -22.37
C CYS A 47 -5.15 1.37 -21.36
N GLY A 48 -5.11 2.12 -20.26
CA GLY A 48 -4.04 2.00 -19.27
C GLY A 48 -4.23 0.84 -18.27
N GLY A 49 -5.46 0.59 -17.82
CA GLY A 49 -5.75 -0.46 -16.83
C GLY A 49 -6.97 -0.17 -15.98
N PHE A 50 -7.13 -0.92 -14.90
CA PHE A 50 -8.22 -0.76 -13.94
C PHE A 50 -7.74 -0.93 -12.50
N TYR A 51 -8.54 -0.43 -11.56
CA TYR A 51 -8.30 -0.55 -10.12
C TYR A 51 -9.34 -1.44 -9.48
N THR A 52 -8.91 -2.28 -8.54
CA THR A 52 -9.76 -3.12 -7.71
C THR A 52 -9.48 -2.87 -6.24
N VAL A 53 -10.50 -2.91 -5.38
CA VAL A 53 -10.31 -2.89 -3.93
C VAL A 53 -10.01 -4.32 -3.48
N ASP A 54 -8.85 -4.53 -2.87
CA ASP A 54 -8.48 -5.83 -2.32
C ASP A 54 -9.08 -5.99 -0.92
N THR A 55 -10.27 -6.58 -0.86
CA THR A 55 -10.99 -6.83 0.41
C THR A 55 -10.40 -7.99 1.21
N ARG A 56 -9.45 -8.74 0.66
CA ARG A 56 -8.78 -9.84 1.37
C ARG A 56 -7.68 -9.33 2.31
N SER A 57 -7.19 -8.12 2.06
CA SER A 57 -6.15 -7.47 2.84
C SER A 57 -6.73 -6.26 3.56
N THR A 58 -6.54 -6.18 4.88
CA THR A 58 -6.90 -4.99 5.67
C THR A 58 -5.61 -4.35 6.18
N LEU A 59 -5.43 -3.06 5.89
CA LEU A 59 -4.31 -2.30 6.41
C LEU A 59 -4.52 -2.02 7.90
N PRO A 60 -3.45 -2.14 8.72
CA PRO A 60 -3.52 -1.86 10.14
C PRO A 60 -3.89 -0.39 10.39
N THR A 61 -4.58 -0.15 11.51
CA THR A 61 -4.90 1.21 11.93
C THR A 61 -3.66 1.95 12.42
N SER A 62 -3.75 3.28 12.53
CA SER A 62 -2.69 4.09 13.14
C SER A 62 -2.40 3.67 14.60
N ALA A 63 -3.43 3.25 15.33
CA ALA A 63 -3.32 2.72 16.68
C ALA A 63 -2.54 1.41 16.70
N ASP A 64 -2.85 0.48 15.80
CA ASP A 64 -2.16 -0.82 15.67
C ASP A 64 -0.68 -0.62 15.34
N CYS A 65 -0.38 0.28 14.40
CA CYS A 65 0.99 0.64 14.05
C CYS A 65 1.74 1.23 15.25
N THR A 66 1.10 2.12 16.00
CA THR A 66 1.70 2.72 17.20
C THR A 66 1.98 1.68 18.28
N ALA A 67 1.05 0.74 18.50
CA ALA A 67 1.23 -0.36 19.43
C ALA A 67 2.38 -1.29 19.01
N ALA A 68 2.45 -1.64 17.73
CA ALA A 68 3.53 -2.48 17.18
C ALA A 68 4.90 -1.80 17.35
N LEU A 69 5.00 -0.50 17.07
CA LEU A 69 6.22 0.28 17.26
C LEU A 69 6.65 0.34 18.73
N ARG A 70 5.70 0.53 19.66
CA ARG A 70 5.99 0.51 21.10
C ARG A 70 6.53 -0.85 21.55
N ALA A 71 5.90 -1.94 21.10
CA ALA A 71 6.33 -3.30 21.42
C ALA A 71 7.74 -3.59 20.87
N ASP A 72 8.04 -3.20 19.63
CA ASP A 72 9.37 -3.35 19.05
C ASP A 72 10.43 -2.56 19.83
N ASN A 73 10.14 -1.30 20.18
CA ASN A 73 11.04 -0.48 21.00
C ASN A 73 11.33 -1.09 22.37
N GLN A 74 10.33 -1.68 23.03
CA GLN A 74 10.52 -2.39 24.30
C GLN A 74 11.42 -3.63 24.12
N ARG A 75 11.19 -4.43 23.07
CA ARG A 75 12.04 -5.59 22.75
C ARG A 75 13.48 -5.20 22.48
N ARG A 76 13.71 -4.13 21.71
CA ARG A 76 15.07 -3.60 21.44
C ARG A 76 15.77 -3.14 22.71
N LYS A 77 15.07 -2.42 23.60
CA LYS A 77 15.62 -2.01 24.90
C LYS A 77 15.99 -3.20 25.78
N ALA A 78 15.14 -4.22 25.84
CA ALA A 78 15.41 -5.44 26.61
C ALA A 78 16.65 -6.19 26.10
N ARG A 79 16.78 -6.34 24.77
CA ARG A 79 17.97 -6.94 24.14
C ARG A 79 19.26 -6.18 24.46
N LYS A 80 19.22 -4.84 24.38
CA LYS A 80 20.39 -4.00 24.70
C LYS A 80 20.83 -4.15 26.16
N ARG A 81 19.88 -4.30 27.09
CA ARG A 81 20.17 -4.55 28.51
C ARG A 81 20.81 -5.92 28.71
N ALA A 82 20.27 -6.97 28.08
CA ALA A 82 20.82 -8.32 28.15
C ALA A 82 22.25 -8.40 27.58
N SER A 83 22.51 -7.80 26.41
CA SER A 83 23.85 -7.78 25.81
C SER A 83 24.85 -6.86 26.52
N GLY A 84 24.38 -5.94 27.36
CA GLY A 84 25.21 -5.04 28.15
C GLY A 84 25.59 -5.60 29.51
N ALA A 85 24.79 -6.51 30.06
CA ALA A 85 25.08 -7.21 31.32
C ALA A 85 26.18 -8.29 31.16
N ASP A 86 26.37 -8.79 29.93
CA ASP A 86 27.34 -9.86 29.58
C ASP A 86 28.79 -9.37 29.42
N ARG A 87 29.10 -8.11 29.79
CA ARG A 87 30.45 -7.50 29.67
C ARG A 87 31.06 -7.09 31.01
N THR A 88 30.45 -7.50 32.12
CA THR A 88 30.92 -7.22 33.48
C THR A 88 31.02 -8.53 34.25
N GLU A 89 31.96 -9.39 33.85
CA GLU A 89 32.55 -10.45 34.67
C GLU A 89 34.06 -10.50 34.41
#